data_AF-A0A5D0TSA6-F1
#
_entry.id   AF-A0A5D0TSA6-F1
#
_cell.length_a   1.000
_cell.length_b   1.000
_cell.length_c   1.000
_cell.angle_alpha   90.00
_cell.angle_beta   90.00
_cell.angle_gamma   90.00
#
_symmetry.space_group_name_H-M   'P 1'
#
loop_
_entity.id
_entity.type
_entity.pdbx_description
1 polymer ?
#
loop_
_entity_poly.entity_id
_entity_poly.type
_entity_poly.pdbx_seq_one_letter_code
_entity_poly.pdbx_strand_id
1 'polypeptide(L)'
;MMRTPIAAGTLVVVLVLAGCSTSPKEQSERLRKAAGVTAFRLTCTRDLWERTGGYRDRIHHDGDPVKAQITDQGNGMVLVQMTGPQLVDLLKKLDAVAHPERGFGPADPLAVRVYNAIAPKVDAISTAPAADAQIPQVIINDNIGHPTPTPSPSRPSGHR
;
A
#
# COMPACT_ATOMS: atom_id res chain seq x y z
N MET A 1 68.29 0.55 30.42
CA MET A 1 67.79 1.64 29.55
C MET A 1 66.94 1.04 28.46
N MET A 2 65.71 1.55 28.36
CA MET A 2 64.53 0.98 27.71
C MET A 2 64.34 1.64 26.34
N ARG A 3 64.13 0.88 25.25
CA ARG A 3 63.62 1.41 23.97
C ARG A 3 62.82 0.34 23.21
N THR A 4 61.50 0.43 23.29
CA THR A 4 60.53 -0.32 22.48
C THR A 4 60.09 0.56 21.31
N PRO A 5 60.13 0.10 20.05
CA PRO A 5 59.45 0.80 18.96
C PRO A 5 58.00 0.34 18.83
N ILE A 6 57.07 1.28 18.99
CA ILE A 6 55.65 1.13 18.69
C ILE A 6 55.48 1.29 17.18
N ALA A 7 55.12 0.21 16.48
CA ALA A 7 54.72 0.28 15.07
C ALA A 7 53.20 0.49 15.00
N ALA A 8 52.80 1.68 14.54
CA ALA A 8 51.42 2.09 14.36
C ALA A 8 50.76 1.33 13.19
N GLY A 9 49.76 0.51 13.48
CA GLY A 9 48.91 -0.11 12.47
C GLY A 9 47.78 0.86 12.05
N THR A 10 47.81 1.33 10.81
CA THR A 10 46.73 2.13 10.23
C THR A 10 45.61 1.20 9.78
N LEU A 11 44.56 1.08 10.59
CA LEU A 11 43.38 0.28 10.27
C LEU A 11 42.45 1.12 9.37
N VAL A 12 42.52 0.90 8.06
CA VAL A 12 41.60 1.51 7.09
C VAL A 12 40.24 0.80 7.22
N VAL A 13 39.33 1.41 7.99
CA VAL A 13 37.93 1.00 8.06
C VAL A 13 37.24 1.44 6.76
N VAL A 14 37.07 0.50 5.83
CA VAL A 14 36.21 0.70 4.66
C VAL A 14 34.76 0.65 5.14
N LEU A 15 34.15 1.82 5.33
CA LEU A 15 32.72 1.97 5.57
C LEU A 15 31.97 1.63 4.26
N VAL A 16 31.57 0.37 4.13
CA VAL A 16 30.61 -0.05 3.10
C VAL A 16 29.26 0.54 3.51
N LEU A 17 28.91 1.68 2.90
CA LEU A 17 27.56 2.24 2.95
C LEU A 17 26.63 1.30 2.18
N ALA A 18 26.16 0.24 2.85
CA ALA A 18 25.01 -0.50 2.37
C ALA A 18 23.82 0.48 2.35
N GLY A 19 23.43 0.91 1.15
CA GLY A 19 22.17 1.61 0.94
C GLY A 19 21.04 0.65 1.31
N CYS A 20 20.60 0.70 2.57
CA CYS A 20 19.39 0.01 2.97
C CYS A 20 18.22 0.65 2.22
N SER A 21 17.74 -0.01 1.16
CA SER A 21 16.42 0.26 0.59
C SER A 21 15.38 0.18 1.70
N THR A 22 14.54 1.21 1.86
CA THR A 22 13.53 1.27 2.94
C THR A 22 12.38 0.27 2.73
N SER A 23 12.26 -0.32 1.54
CA SER A 23 11.24 -1.32 1.21
C SER A 23 11.29 -2.53 2.17
N PRO A 24 10.12 -3.11 2.53
CA PRO A 24 10.05 -4.36 3.28
C PRO A 24 10.79 -5.50 2.57
N LYS A 25 11.43 -6.41 3.34
CA LYS A 25 12.19 -7.55 2.80
C LYS A 25 11.30 -8.51 1.98
N GLU A 26 10.01 -8.51 2.30
CA GLU A 26 8.95 -9.34 1.75
C GLU A 26 8.43 -8.80 0.41
N GLN A 27 8.85 -7.59 0.00
CA GLN A 27 8.34 -6.93 -1.20
C GLN A 27 8.52 -7.80 -2.45
N SER A 28 9.70 -8.39 -2.65
CA SER A 28 9.96 -9.27 -3.80
C SER A 28 9.02 -10.49 -3.83
N GLU A 29 8.75 -11.08 -2.67
CA GLU A 29 7.85 -12.24 -2.55
C GLU A 29 6.39 -11.84 -2.79
N ARG A 30 5.97 -10.66 -2.32
CA ARG A 30 4.64 -10.10 -2.59
C ARG A 30 4.42 -9.87 -4.07
N LEU A 31 5.40 -9.32 -4.78
CA LEU A 31 5.32 -9.13 -6.24
C LEU A 31 5.19 -10.48 -6.96
N ARG A 32 5.93 -11.50 -6.52
CA ARG A 32 5.82 -12.86 -7.09
C ARG A 32 4.44 -13.46 -6.87
N LYS A 33 3.88 -13.37 -5.66
CA LYS A 33 2.52 -13.85 -5.35
C LYS A 33 1.45 -13.08 -6.12
N ALA A 34 1.58 -11.76 -6.19
CA ALA A 34 0.69 -10.90 -6.96
C ALA A 34 0.70 -11.27 -8.45
N ALA A 35 1.86 -11.53 -9.05
CA ALA A 35 1.95 -11.95 -10.45
C ALA A 35 1.20 -13.27 -10.74
N GLY A 36 1.04 -14.12 -9.73
CA GLY A 36 0.37 -15.42 -9.86
C GLY A 36 -1.15 -15.38 -9.72
N VAL A 37 -1.77 -14.26 -9.36
CA VAL A 37 -3.24 -14.20 -9.25
C VAL A 37 -3.92 -13.94 -10.59
N THR A 38 -5.05 -14.61 -10.80
CA THR A 38 -5.95 -14.30 -11.90
C THR A 38 -6.66 -12.96 -11.67
N ALA A 39 -7.09 -12.70 -10.43
CA ALA A 39 -7.77 -11.49 -10.05
C ALA A 39 -7.50 -11.11 -8.59
N PHE A 40 -7.59 -9.81 -8.29
CA PHE A 40 -7.59 -9.24 -6.96
C PHE A 40 -8.61 -8.11 -6.89
N ARG A 41 -9.30 -7.97 -5.76
CA ARG A 41 -10.32 -6.93 -5.55
C ARG A 41 -9.94 -5.98 -4.43
N LEU A 42 -10.05 -4.68 -4.70
CA LEU A 42 -9.92 -3.62 -3.71
C LEU A 42 -11.20 -2.79 -3.72
N THR A 43 -11.93 -2.76 -2.62
CA THR A 43 -13.03 -1.82 -2.41
C THR A 43 -12.52 -0.65 -1.58
N CYS A 44 -12.63 0.58 -2.08
CA CYS A 44 -12.21 1.78 -1.39
C CYS A 44 -13.03 3.01 -1.83
N THR A 45 -12.82 4.17 -1.23
CA THR A 45 -13.41 5.41 -1.73
C THR A 45 -12.81 5.77 -3.09
N ARG A 46 -13.59 6.44 -3.95
CA ARG A 46 -13.12 6.91 -5.25
C ARG A 46 -11.87 7.80 -5.13
N ASP A 47 -11.87 8.73 -4.18
CA ASP A 47 -10.74 9.62 -3.90
C ASP A 47 -9.47 8.83 -3.51
N LEU A 48 -9.60 7.82 -2.65
CA LEU A 48 -8.45 7.01 -2.24
C LEU A 48 -7.85 6.26 -3.43
N TRP A 49 -8.68 5.67 -4.30
CA TRP A 49 -8.20 5.01 -5.51
C TRP A 49 -7.52 6.01 -6.45
N GLU A 50 -8.14 7.15 -6.71
CA GLU A 50 -7.59 8.17 -7.60
C GLU A 50 -6.21 8.62 -7.12
N ARG A 51 -6.02 8.85 -5.82
CA ARG A 51 -4.75 9.31 -5.27
C ARG A 51 -3.65 8.25 -5.22
N THR A 52 -4.00 6.96 -5.11
CA THR A 52 -3.01 5.89 -4.88
C THR A 52 -2.77 4.98 -6.09
N GLY A 53 -3.79 4.73 -6.91
CA GLY A 53 -3.71 3.92 -8.12
C GLY A 53 -4.00 4.69 -9.42
N GLY A 54 -4.91 5.65 -9.37
CA GLY A 54 -5.49 6.32 -10.54
C GLY A 54 -4.77 7.57 -11.06
N TYR A 55 -3.89 8.21 -10.28
CA TYR A 55 -3.23 9.45 -10.67
C TYR A 55 -1.81 9.24 -11.19
N ARG A 56 -1.35 10.05 -12.14
CA ARG A 56 0.06 10.10 -12.57
C ARG A 56 0.87 10.70 -11.42
N ASP A 57 1.83 9.97 -10.88
CA ASP A 57 2.59 10.40 -9.70
C ASP A 57 3.13 11.84 -9.90
N ARG A 58 2.95 12.71 -8.90
CA ARG A 58 3.48 14.09 -8.95
C ARG A 58 4.97 14.13 -8.64
N ILE A 59 5.50 13.08 -8.00
CA ILE A 59 6.92 12.96 -7.64
C ILE A 59 7.70 12.24 -8.75
N HIS A 60 7.07 11.28 -9.43
CA HIS A 60 7.61 10.61 -10.62
C HIS A 60 6.75 10.96 -11.83
N HIS A 61 7.17 11.98 -12.59
CA HIS A 61 6.45 12.53 -13.76
C HIS A 61 6.02 11.49 -14.84
N ASP A 62 6.49 10.25 -14.76
CA ASP A 62 6.29 9.17 -15.74
C ASP A 62 5.49 7.95 -15.23
N GLY A 63 4.94 7.98 -14.02
CA GLY A 63 4.14 6.87 -13.52
C GLY A 63 2.77 6.79 -14.20
N ASP A 64 2.58 5.90 -15.18
CA ASP A 64 1.26 5.63 -15.74
C ASP A 64 0.28 5.15 -14.66
N PRO A 65 -1.01 5.51 -14.77
CA PRO A 65 -2.03 5.00 -13.85
C PRO A 65 -2.18 3.49 -13.99
N VAL A 66 -2.50 2.80 -12.88
CA VAL A 66 -2.76 1.37 -12.90
C VAL A 66 -4.05 1.13 -13.69
N LYS A 67 -3.95 0.37 -14.78
CA LYS A 67 -5.06 0.12 -15.74
C LYS A 67 -6.10 -0.89 -15.23
N ALA A 68 -6.60 -0.69 -14.02
CA ALA A 68 -7.56 -1.59 -13.37
C ALA A 68 -8.99 -1.40 -13.90
N GLN A 69 -9.84 -2.42 -13.74
CA GLN A 69 -11.28 -2.31 -13.95
C GLN A 69 -11.93 -1.68 -12.72
N ILE A 70 -12.64 -0.57 -12.90
CA ILE A 70 -13.28 0.17 -11.82
C ILE A 70 -14.79 0.08 -11.98
N THR A 71 -15.49 -0.32 -10.92
CA THR A 71 -16.96 -0.36 -10.86
C THR A 71 -17.43 0.53 -9.72
N ASP A 72 -18.35 1.44 -9.99
CA ASP A 72 -18.98 2.26 -8.95
C ASP A 72 -19.85 1.36 -8.06
N GLN A 73 -19.81 1.57 -6.74
CA GLN A 73 -20.59 0.80 -5.76
C GLN A 73 -21.64 1.69 -5.04
N GLY A 74 -21.79 2.94 -5.46
CA GLY A 74 -22.56 3.95 -4.77
C GLY A 74 -21.83 4.50 -3.53
N ASN A 75 -22.41 5.55 -2.94
CA ASN A 75 -21.91 6.16 -1.70
C ASN A 75 -20.43 6.60 -1.75
N GLY A 76 -19.93 6.97 -2.93
CA GLY A 76 -18.53 7.38 -3.12
C GLY A 76 -17.51 6.24 -3.06
N MET A 77 -17.96 4.98 -3.05
CA MET A 77 -17.12 3.78 -3.04
C MET A 77 -16.95 3.21 -4.45
N VAL A 78 -15.78 2.62 -4.71
CA VAL A 78 -15.46 1.90 -5.93
C VAL A 78 -14.94 0.51 -5.62
N LEU A 79 -15.30 -0.45 -6.46
CA LEU A 79 -14.66 -1.75 -6.56
C LEU A 79 -13.63 -1.69 -7.69
N VAL A 80 -12.38 -1.91 -7.34
CA VAL A 80 -11.25 -2.00 -8.26
C VAL A 80 -10.87 -3.45 -8.41
N GLN A 81 -11.00 -3.99 -9.62
CA GLN A 81 -10.57 -5.34 -9.96
C GLN A 81 -9.31 -5.28 -10.81
N MET A 82 -8.29 -6.02 -10.38
CA MET A 82 -6.97 -6.06 -10.99
C MET A 82 -6.59 -7.48 -11.37
N THR A 83 -5.89 -7.65 -12.48
CA THR A 83 -5.13 -8.87 -12.79
C THR A 83 -3.82 -8.90 -11.98
N GLY A 84 -3.14 -10.05 -11.95
CA GLY A 84 -1.85 -10.18 -11.27
C GLY A 84 -0.81 -9.11 -11.68
N PRO A 85 -0.56 -8.87 -12.98
CA PRO A 85 0.32 -7.79 -13.44
C PRO A 85 -0.10 -6.40 -12.95
N GLN A 86 -1.40 -6.08 -12.97
CA GLN A 86 -1.89 -4.79 -12.49
C GLN A 86 -1.71 -4.62 -10.98
N LEU A 87 -1.84 -5.71 -10.21
CA LEU A 87 -1.55 -5.71 -8.79
C LEU A 87 -0.05 -5.51 -8.51
N VAL A 88 0.83 -6.11 -9.34
CA VAL A 88 2.28 -5.87 -9.27
C VAL A 88 2.61 -4.39 -9.50
N ASP A 89 2.00 -3.77 -10.50
CA ASP A 89 2.20 -2.35 -10.80
C ASP A 89 1.72 -1.46 -9.64
N LEU A 90 0.56 -1.77 -9.06
CA LEU A 90 0.06 -1.08 -7.88
C LEU A 90 1.01 -1.23 -6.68
N LEU A 91 1.49 -2.44 -6.38
CA LEU A 91 2.39 -2.69 -5.25
C LEU A 91 3.72 -1.97 -5.38
N LYS A 92 4.30 -1.91 -6.60
CA LYS A 92 5.52 -1.13 -6.86
C LYS A 92 5.29 0.36 -6.65
N LYS A 93 4.19 0.87 -7.18
CA LYS A 93 3.81 2.28 -7.05
C LYS A 93 3.62 2.66 -5.59
N LEU A 94 2.85 1.87 -4.84
CA LEU A 94 2.62 2.09 -3.42
C LEU A 94 3.93 2.02 -2.61
N ASP A 95 4.77 1.03 -2.86
CA ASP A 95 6.04 0.85 -2.13
C ASP A 95 6.99 2.04 -2.32
N ALA A 96 7.10 2.56 -3.54
CA ALA A 96 7.98 3.68 -3.87
C ALA A 96 7.68 4.95 -3.03
N VAL A 97 6.42 5.20 -2.72
CA VAL A 97 5.99 6.38 -1.93
C VAL A 97 5.66 6.06 -0.48
N ALA A 98 5.36 4.80 -0.13
CA ALA A 98 5.15 4.36 1.25
C ALA A 98 6.49 4.13 1.98
N HIS A 99 7.53 3.76 1.24
CA HIS A 99 8.86 3.46 1.76
C HIS A 99 9.94 4.20 0.96
N PRO A 100 9.90 5.55 0.93
CA PRO A 100 10.82 6.33 0.13
C PRO A 100 12.27 6.09 0.58
N GLU A 101 13.19 6.14 -0.38
CA GLU A 101 14.61 6.13 -0.08
C GLU A 101 15.01 7.36 0.75
N ARG A 102 16.11 7.25 1.48
CA ARG A 102 16.60 8.31 2.36
C ARG A 102 16.87 9.58 1.55
N GLY A 103 16.14 10.65 1.84
CA GLY A 103 16.28 11.94 1.16
C GLY A 103 15.15 12.31 0.19
N PHE A 104 14.19 11.40 -0.06
CA PHE A 104 13.07 11.63 -0.99
C PHE A 104 11.77 12.12 -0.34
N GLY A 105 11.88 12.71 0.86
CA GLY A 105 10.73 13.21 1.63
C GLY A 105 10.07 12.16 2.53
N PRO A 106 9.04 12.55 3.29
CA PRO A 106 8.29 11.63 4.14
C PRO A 106 7.45 10.66 3.31
N ALA A 107 7.14 9.49 3.87
CA ALA A 107 6.22 8.55 3.27
C ALA A 107 4.82 9.16 3.07
N ASP A 108 4.16 8.85 1.95
CA ASP A 108 2.78 9.23 1.73
C ASP A 108 1.85 8.39 2.64
N PRO A 109 1.08 9.01 3.55
CA PRO A 109 0.26 8.28 4.51
C PRO A 109 -0.87 7.47 3.86
N LEU A 110 -1.41 7.91 2.72
CA LEU A 110 -2.42 7.14 1.99
C LEU A 110 -1.81 5.92 1.33
N ALA A 111 -0.61 6.07 0.74
CA ALA A 111 0.09 4.93 0.17
C ALA A 111 0.48 3.90 1.23
N VAL A 112 1.03 4.34 2.36
CA VAL A 112 1.32 3.48 3.53
C VAL A 112 0.07 2.71 3.95
N ARG A 113 -1.07 3.40 4.05
CA ARG A 113 -2.33 2.78 4.45
C ARG A 113 -2.81 1.72 3.46
N VAL A 114 -2.84 2.04 2.16
CA VAL A 114 -3.30 1.11 1.14
C VAL A 114 -2.34 -0.08 1.04
N TYR A 115 -1.03 0.17 1.07
CA TYR A 115 -0.01 -0.87 1.07
C TYR A 115 -0.20 -1.83 2.26
N ASN A 116 -0.34 -1.30 3.47
CA ASN A 116 -0.53 -2.10 4.68
C ASN A 116 -1.85 -2.89 4.70
N ALA A 117 -2.89 -2.41 4.00
CA ALA A 117 -4.14 -3.15 3.85
C ALA A 117 -4.02 -4.30 2.84
N ILE A 118 -3.26 -4.11 1.76
CA ILE A 118 -3.08 -5.11 0.69
C ILE A 118 -2.06 -6.17 1.06
N ALA A 119 -0.93 -5.76 1.65
CA ALA A 119 0.22 -6.63 1.90
C ALA A 119 -0.14 -7.94 2.64
N PRO A 120 -0.88 -7.94 3.76
CA PRO A 120 -1.25 -9.18 4.44
C PRO A 120 -2.13 -10.12 3.60
N LYS A 121 -2.98 -9.56 2.73
CA LYS A 121 -3.80 -10.36 1.82
C LYS A 121 -2.97 -11.00 0.72
N VAL A 122 -1.97 -10.29 0.21
CA VAL A 122 -1.00 -10.84 -0.75
C VAL A 122 -0.12 -11.89 -0.10
N ASP A 123 0.33 -11.66 1.14
CA ASP A 123 1.15 -12.60 1.90
C ASP A 123 0.41 -13.93 2.13
N ALA A 124 -0.92 -13.91 2.27
CA ALA A 124 -1.76 -15.09 2.44
C ALA A 124 -2.04 -15.88 1.14
N ILE A 125 -1.63 -15.37 -0.03
CA ILE A 125 -1.88 -16.07 -1.30
C ILE A 125 -0.99 -17.30 -1.40
N SER A 126 -1.63 -18.45 -1.61
CA SER A 126 -0.94 -19.70 -1.89
C SER A 126 -0.45 -19.75 -3.34
N THR A 127 0.73 -20.31 -3.56
CA THR A 127 1.31 -20.50 -4.90
C THR A 127 0.62 -21.59 -5.73
N ALA A 128 -0.27 -22.37 -5.11
CA ALA A 128 -1.12 -23.36 -5.77
C ALA A 128 -2.58 -23.15 -5.33
N PRO A 129 -3.28 -22.15 -5.88
CA PRO A 129 -4.68 -21.94 -5.54
C PRO A 129 -5.51 -23.15 -6.02
N ALA A 130 -6.45 -23.59 -5.17
CA ALA A 130 -7.45 -24.56 -5.56
C ALA A 130 -8.31 -24.02 -6.71
N ALA A 131 -8.89 -24.89 -7.53
CA ALA A 131 -9.68 -24.48 -8.70
C ALA A 131 -10.90 -23.59 -8.35
N ASP A 132 -11.34 -23.62 -7.10
CA ASP A 132 -12.44 -22.84 -6.51
C ASP A 132 -11.96 -21.73 -5.55
N ALA A 133 -10.66 -21.42 -5.56
CA ALA A 133 -10.09 -20.41 -4.67
C ALA A 133 -10.78 -19.05 -4.85
N GLN A 134 -11.30 -18.51 -3.75
CA GLN A 134 -11.95 -17.21 -3.73
C GLN A 134 -10.95 -16.12 -4.16
N ILE A 135 -11.42 -15.20 -5.01
CA ILE A 135 -10.63 -14.02 -5.42
C ILE A 135 -10.21 -13.24 -4.17
N PRO A 136 -8.90 -13.02 -3.93
CA PRO A 136 -8.44 -12.23 -2.80
C PRO A 136 -9.02 -10.82 -2.83
N GLN A 137 -9.51 -10.36 -1.68
CA GLN A 137 -10.19 -9.06 -1.56
C GLN A 137 -9.75 -8.27 -0.32
N VAL A 138 -9.66 -6.96 -0.50
CA VAL A 138 -9.47 -5.94 0.55
C VAL A 138 -10.61 -4.94 0.50
N ILE A 139 -11.09 -4.51 1.66
CA ILE A 139 -12.04 -3.40 1.80
C ILE A 139 -11.39 -2.35 2.71
N ILE A 140 -11.22 -1.13 2.19
CA ILE A 140 -10.74 0.03 2.91
C ILE A 140 -11.91 1.02 3.01
N ASN A 141 -12.57 1.07 4.16
CA ASN A 141 -13.71 1.94 4.41
C ASN A 141 -13.33 3.01 5.46
N ASP A 142 -13.43 4.28 5.08
CA ASP A 142 -13.19 5.45 5.96
C ASP A 142 -14.44 5.94 6.69
N ASN A 143 -15.60 5.31 6.47
CA ASN A 143 -16.87 5.80 6.96
C ASN A 143 -17.11 5.49 8.46
N ILE A 144 -16.07 5.63 9.28
CA ILE A 144 -16.18 5.61 10.74
C ILE A 144 -16.63 7.00 11.18
N GLY A 145 -17.94 7.27 11.10
CA GLY A 145 -18.55 8.44 11.75
C GLY A 145 -19.36 9.38 10.87
N HIS A 146 -20.42 8.89 10.22
CA HIS A 146 -21.67 9.65 10.25
C HIS A 146 -22.60 8.92 11.21
N PRO A 147 -22.82 9.41 12.46
CA PRO A 147 -23.96 8.93 13.21
C PRO A 147 -25.19 9.19 12.33
N THR A 148 -25.96 8.16 12.04
CA THR A 148 -27.32 8.33 11.54
C THR A 148 -27.99 9.39 12.43
N PRO A 149 -28.57 10.48 11.89
CA PRO A 149 -29.33 11.38 12.73
C PRO A 149 -30.39 10.54 13.42
N THR A 150 -30.25 10.36 14.73
CA THR A 150 -31.28 9.75 15.56
C THR A 150 -32.58 10.47 15.21
N PRO A 151 -33.64 9.77 14.78
CA PRO A 151 -34.91 10.42 14.57
C PRO A 151 -35.29 11.12 15.87
N SER A 152 -35.32 12.46 15.85
CA SER A 152 -35.78 13.26 16.99
C SER A 152 -37.15 12.71 17.40
N PRO A 153 -37.35 12.33 18.68
CA PRO A 153 -38.66 11.89 19.12
C PRO A 153 -39.64 13.06 18.91
N SER A 154 -40.64 12.83 18.07
CA SER A 154 -41.72 13.76 17.81
C SER A 154 -42.34 14.18 19.15
N ARG A 155 -42.16 15.44 19.53
CA ARG A 155 -42.81 16.01 20.70
C ARG A 155 -44.32 15.90 20.49
N PRO A 156 -45.08 15.22 21.37
CA PRO A 156 -46.53 15.19 21.23
C PRO A 156 -47.05 16.62 21.37
N SER A 157 -47.73 17.10 20.33
CA SER A 157 -48.48 18.35 20.35
C SER A 157 -49.54 18.23 21.44
N GLY A 158 -49.33 18.91 22.56
CA GLY A 158 -50.33 19.08 23.59
C GLY A 158 -51.47 19.94 23.04
N HIS A 159 -52.63 19.33 22.86
CA HIS A 159 -53.88 20.04 22.68
C HIS A 159 -54.21 20.83 23.96
N ARG A 160 -54.57 22.09 23.79
CA ARG A 160 -55.34 22.86 24.77
C ARG A 160 -56.43 23.62 24.04
#